data_AF-A0A9E4BZD3-F1
#
_entry.id   AF-A0A9E4BZD3-F1
#
_cell.length_a   1.000
_cell.length_b   1.000
_cell.length_c   1.000
_cell.angle_alpha   90.00
_cell.angle_beta   90.00
_cell.angle_gamma   90.00
#
_symmetry.space_group_name_H-M   'P 1'
#
loop_
_entity.id
_entity.type
_entity.pdbx_description
1 polymer ?
#
loop_
_entity_poly.entity_id
_entity_poly.type
_entity_poly.pdbx_seq_one_letter_code
_entity_poly.pdbx_strand_id
1 'polypeptide(L)'
;MYLRLKFPREKFDLAVEIDRGRFYNTSINEKVVEHEKKIILIERSRRVASTPRRFSNYFFGLIYGKKNFDGLGTEAFIKQLTSDDLKDYYENFLRRQKRLIVVIGDVDVDHVLTKLDEAYGNEQISSGLPVKTYSSQIPNREVLGRKLKRTSKGLSVTRFRKGW
;
A
#
# COMPACT_ATOMS: atom_id res chain seq x y z
N MET A 1 -0.58 -2.99 -1.87
CA MET A 1 0.39 -3.33 -2.94
C MET A 1 -0.29 -4.35 -3.84
N TYR A 2 -0.24 -4.19 -5.15
CA TYR A 2 -0.67 -5.23 -6.08
C TYR A 2 0.52 -5.57 -6.99
N LEU A 3 0.76 -6.86 -7.20
CA LEU A 3 1.75 -7.33 -8.15
C LEU A 3 1.04 -7.72 -9.43
N ARG A 4 1.69 -7.47 -10.56
CA ARG A 4 1.16 -7.81 -11.87
C ARG A 4 2.23 -8.56 -12.66
N LEU A 5 1.81 -9.65 -13.28
CA LEU A 5 2.57 -10.40 -14.26
C LEU A 5 1.83 -10.36 -15.60
N LYS A 6 2.60 -10.36 -16.69
CA LYS A 6 2.09 -10.51 -18.06
C LYS A 6 2.93 -11.61 -18.72
N PHE A 7 2.28 -12.58 -19.32
CA PHE A 7 2.92 -13.75 -19.91
C PHE A 7 2.00 -14.37 -20.98
N PRO A 8 2.56 -15.13 -21.94
CA PRO A 8 1.78 -15.96 -22.87
C PRO A 8 1.00 -17.06 -22.14
N ARG A 9 -0.15 -17.50 -22.68
CA ARG A 9 -1.04 -18.48 -22.04
C ARG A 9 -0.30 -19.76 -21.62
N GLU A 10 0.62 -20.23 -22.45
CA GLU A 10 1.37 -21.48 -22.28
C GLU A 10 2.37 -21.43 -21.11
N LYS A 11 2.59 -20.24 -20.54
CA LYS A 11 3.51 -20.01 -19.42
C LYS A 11 2.78 -19.74 -18.10
N PHE A 12 1.49 -20.04 -18.02
CA PHE A 12 0.70 -19.84 -16.80
C PHE A 12 1.32 -20.53 -15.58
N ASP A 13 1.70 -21.80 -15.69
CA ASP A 13 2.29 -22.57 -14.59
C ASP A 13 3.57 -21.94 -14.06
N LEU A 14 4.46 -21.51 -14.98
CA LEU A 14 5.69 -20.82 -14.61
C LEU A 14 5.40 -19.46 -13.96
N ALA A 15 4.37 -18.75 -14.41
CA ALA A 15 3.98 -17.50 -13.79
C ALA A 15 3.47 -17.70 -12.36
N VAL A 16 2.71 -18.78 -12.10
CA VAL A 16 2.28 -19.17 -10.75
C VAL A 16 3.48 -19.54 -9.89
N GLU A 17 4.44 -20.30 -10.42
CA GLU A 17 5.68 -20.65 -9.71
C GLU A 17 6.48 -19.41 -9.32
N ILE A 18 6.67 -18.48 -10.26
CA ILE A 18 7.39 -17.22 -10.03
C ILE A 18 6.64 -16.37 -8.98
N ASP A 19 5.32 -16.25 -9.10
CA ASP A 19 4.53 -15.49 -8.14
C ASP A 19 4.63 -16.10 -6.73
N ARG A 20 4.49 -17.43 -6.62
CA ARG A 20 4.70 -18.15 -5.36
C ARG A 20 6.09 -17.92 -4.78
N GLY A 21 7.13 -18.04 -5.60
CA GLY A 21 8.52 -17.79 -5.20
C GLY A 21 8.73 -16.39 -4.64
N ARG A 22 8.04 -15.37 -5.19
CA ARG A 22 8.12 -14.00 -4.69
C ARG A 22 7.55 -13.82 -3.29
N PHE A 23 6.59 -14.64 -2.87
CA PHE A 23 5.95 -14.54 -1.56
C PHE A 23 6.48 -15.51 -0.51
N TYR A 24 7.26 -16.51 -0.92
CA TYR A 24 7.75 -17.54 0.00
C TYR A 24 9.24 -17.78 -0.03
N ASN A 25 9.91 -17.33 -1.10
CA ASN A 25 11.34 -17.51 -1.27
C ASN A 25 12.06 -16.18 -1.52
N THR A 26 11.57 -15.10 -0.88
CA THR A 26 12.24 -13.79 -0.94
C THR A 26 13.53 -13.83 -0.14
N SER A 27 14.67 -13.54 -0.78
CA SER A 27 15.93 -13.33 -0.07
C SER A 27 15.99 -11.92 0.51
N ILE A 28 15.89 -11.81 1.84
CA ILE A 28 16.12 -10.56 2.58
C ILE A 28 17.44 -10.71 3.32
N ASN A 29 18.52 -10.17 2.73
CA ASN A 29 19.85 -10.17 3.32
C ASN A 29 20.45 -8.76 3.30
N GLU A 30 21.39 -8.51 4.21
CA GLU A 30 21.95 -7.18 4.44
C GLU A 30 22.57 -6.56 3.18
N LYS A 31 23.28 -7.36 2.37
CA LYS A 31 23.90 -6.87 1.13
C LYS A 31 22.86 -6.32 0.14
N VAL A 32 21.76 -7.04 -0.05
CA VAL A 32 20.66 -6.60 -0.92
C VAL A 32 19.97 -5.37 -0.33
N VAL A 33 19.71 -5.36 0.97
CA VAL A 33 19.05 -4.24 1.65
C VAL A 33 19.87 -2.95 1.53
N GLU A 34 21.18 -3.03 1.76
CA GLU A 34 22.09 -1.88 1.62
C GLU A 34 22.18 -1.37 0.17
N HIS A 35 22.08 -2.27 -0.81
CA HIS A 35 21.99 -1.88 -2.21
C HIS A 35 20.67 -1.14 -2.52
N GLU A 36 19.54 -1.74 -2.12
CA GLU A 36 18.20 -1.18 -2.36
C GLU A 36 17.99 0.16 -1.64
N LYS A 37 18.52 0.34 -0.43
CA LYS A 37 18.49 1.64 0.27
C LYS A 37 19.01 2.77 -0.60
N LYS A 38 20.11 2.55 -1.33
CA LYS A 38 20.70 3.58 -2.22
C LYS A 38 19.74 3.94 -3.34
N ILE A 39 19.09 2.94 -3.94
CA ILE A 39 18.10 3.15 -5.00
C ILE A 39 16.89 3.93 -4.47
N ILE A 40 16.37 3.54 -3.30
CA ILE A 40 15.24 4.22 -2.66
C ILE A 40 15.58 5.67 -2.29
N LEU A 41 16.80 5.95 -1.84
CA LEU A 41 17.26 7.32 -1.59
C LEU A 41 17.31 8.17 -2.85
N ILE A 42 17.75 7.59 -3.98
CA ILE A 42 17.73 8.27 -5.29
C ILE A 42 16.28 8.55 -5.71
N GLU A 43 15.40 7.57 -5.60
CA GLU A 43 13.99 7.72 -5.95
C GLU A 43 13.34 8.80 -5.09
N ARG A 44 13.62 8.81 -3.77
CA ARG A 44 13.18 9.85 -2.86
C ARG A 44 13.67 11.22 -3.32
N SER A 45 14.94 11.38 -3.66
CA SER A 45 15.49 12.64 -4.14
C SER A 45 14.72 13.16 -5.37
N ARG A 46 14.44 12.29 -6.34
CA ARG A 46 13.61 12.61 -7.52
C ARG A 46 12.17 13.02 -7.14
N ARG A 47 11.58 12.32 -6.18
CA ARG A 47 10.22 12.61 -5.68
C ARG A 47 10.14 13.94 -4.94
N VAL A 48 11.19 14.29 -4.19
CA VAL A 48 11.34 15.60 -3.54
C VAL A 48 11.60 16.69 -4.58
N ALA A 49 12.34 16.41 -5.65
CA ALA A 49 12.53 17.40 -6.72
C ALA A 49 11.25 17.69 -7.54
N SER A 50 10.26 16.78 -7.52
CA SER A 50 9.01 16.92 -8.27
C SER A 50 8.03 17.90 -7.60
N THR A 51 7.81 19.07 -8.22
CA THR A 51 6.87 20.09 -7.73
C THR A 51 5.43 19.57 -7.58
N PRO A 52 4.81 18.88 -8.56
CA PRO A 52 3.45 18.35 -8.40
C PRO A 52 3.34 17.36 -7.23
N ARG A 53 4.39 16.58 -7.01
CA ARG A 53 4.42 15.55 -5.97
C ARG A 53 4.63 16.15 -4.59
N ARG A 54 5.48 17.18 -4.47
CA ARG A 54 5.62 17.99 -3.26
C ARG A 54 4.31 18.66 -2.88
N PHE A 55 3.63 19.29 -3.84
CA PHE A 55 2.32 19.89 -3.61
C PHE A 55 1.34 18.85 -3.06
N SER A 56 1.23 17.71 -3.74
CA SER A 56 0.31 16.64 -3.33
C SER A 56 0.63 16.11 -1.93
N ASN A 57 1.90 15.83 -1.64
CA ASN A 57 2.33 15.36 -0.31
C ASN A 57 2.04 16.39 0.79
N TYR A 58 2.25 17.68 0.52
CA TYR A 58 1.96 18.73 1.50
C TYR A 58 0.45 18.91 1.70
N PHE A 59 -0.30 19.01 0.60
CA PHE A 59 -1.75 19.18 0.63
C PHE A 59 -2.45 18.04 1.37
N PHE A 60 -2.14 16.78 1.02
CA PHE A 60 -2.68 15.63 1.74
C PHE A 60 -2.10 15.51 3.16
N GLY A 61 -0.85 15.93 3.38
CA GLY A 61 -0.28 16.04 4.73
C GLY A 61 -1.10 16.95 5.64
N LEU A 62 -1.53 18.12 5.14
CA LEU A 62 -2.41 19.03 5.87
C LEU A 62 -3.81 18.46 6.10
N ILE A 63 -4.40 17.86 5.07
CA ILE A 63 -5.72 17.23 5.18
C ILE A 63 -5.68 16.15 6.25
N TYR A 64 -4.66 15.28 6.21
CA TYR A 64 -4.53 14.10 7.06
C TYR A 64 -3.74 14.31 8.36
N GLY A 65 -3.36 15.55 8.70
CA GLY A 65 -2.56 15.84 9.90
C GLY A 65 -1.23 15.07 9.94
N LYS A 66 -0.65 14.72 8.79
CA LYS A 66 0.61 13.97 8.67
C LYS A 66 1.73 14.89 8.19
N LYS A 67 2.82 14.94 8.96
CA LYS A 67 4.03 15.69 8.61
C LYS A 67 4.65 15.24 7.28
N ASN A 68 4.57 13.94 6.98
CA ASN A 68 4.99 13.37 5.71
C ASN A 68 3.88 12.45 5.19
N PHE A 69 3.28 12.82 4.06
CA PHE A 69 2.33 11.97 3.35
C PHE A 69 3.00 11.10 2.27
N ASP A 70 4.33 11.17 2.13
CA ASP A 70 5.05 10.29 1.21
C ASP A 70 5.18 8.88 1.81
N GLY A 71 4.76 7.87 1.05
CA GLY A 71 4.85 6.46 1.46
C GLY A 71 6.27 5.91 1.59
N LEU A 72 7.31 6.59 1.10
CA LEU A 72 8.71 6.13 1.24
C LEU A 72 9.33 6.38 2.62
N GLY A 73 8.67 7.11 3.52
CA GLY A 73 9.24 7.45 4.84
C GLY A 73 10.17 8.65 4.79
N THR A 74 11.15 8.74 5.70
CA THR A 74 12.18 9.81 5.73
C THR A 74 13.54 9.26 5.36
N GLU A 75 14.47 10.12 4.91
CA GLU A 75 15.84 9.69 4.64
C GLU A 75 16.52 9.09 5.87
N ALA A 76 16.35 9.72 7.04
CA ALA A 76 16.89 9.19 8.30
C ALA A 76 16.35 7.79 8.61
N PHE A 77 15.04 7.58 8.43
CA PHE A 77 14.42 6.27 8.61
C PHE A 77 14.97 5.23 7.63
N ILE A 78 15.07 5.58 6.34
CA ILE A 78 15.59 4.66 5.31
C ILE A 78 17.02 4.22 5.63
N LYS A 79 17.87 5.14 6.10
CA LYS A 79 19.26 4.81 6.45
C LYS A 79 19.36 3.86 7.65
N GLN A 80 18.42 3.94 8.60
CA GLN A 80 18.40 3.13 9.81
C GLN A 80 17.81 1.72 9.64
N LEU A 81 17.03 1.47 8.59
CA LEU A 81 16.38 0.16 8.35
C LEU A 81 17.40 -0.99 8.30
N THR A 82 17.18 -2.08 8.99
CA THR A 82 18.03 -3.28 8.90
C THR A 82 17.36 -4.37 8.08
N SER A 83 18.10 -5.40 7.67
CA SER A 83 17.48 -6.57 7.06
C SER A 83 16.53 -7.30 8.00
N ASP A 84 16.77 -7.27 9.31
CA ASP A 84 15.88 -7.89 10.31
C ASP A 84 14.56 -7.13 10.46
N ASP A 85 14.58 -5.79 10.45
CA ASP A 85 13.34 -4.98 10.43
C ASP A 85 12.43 -5.34 9.24
N LEU A 86 13.05 -5.60 8.08
CA LEU A 86 12.33 -5.97 6.87
C LEU A 86 11.80 -7.41 6.90
N LYS A 87 12.56 -8.35 7.47
CA LYS A 87 12.09 -9.73 7.70
C LYS A 87 10.91 -9.74 8.67
N ASP A 88 11.01 -9.00 9.77
CA ASP A 88 9.94 -8.90 10.76
C ASP A 88 8.68 -8.28 10.15
N TYR A 89 8.84 -7.21 9.36
CA TYR A 89 7.72 -6.62 8.64
C TYR A 89 7.10 -7.61 7.64
N TYR A 90 7.93 -8.34 6.89
CA TYR A 90 7.48 -9.31 5.91
C TYR A 90 6.69 -10.44 6.55
N GLU A 91 7.23 -11.06 7.59
CA GLU A 91 6.60 -12.17 8.31
C GLU A 91 5.30 -11.75 8.99
N ASN A 92 5.27 -10.58 9.62
CA ASN A 92 4.11 -10.15 10.38
C ASN A 92 2.99 -9.54 9.52
N PHE A 93 3.34 -8.91 8.40
CA PHE A 93 2.36 -8.12 7.62
C PHE A 93 2.18 -8.56 6.18
N LEU A 94 3.21 -9.04 5.48
CA LEU A 94 3.09 -9.38 4.06
C LEU A 94 2.74 -10.85 3.85
N ARG A 95 3.45 -11.77 4.52
CA ARG A 95 3.25 -13.22 4.36
C ARG A 95 1.89 -13.68 4.88
N ARG A 96 1.37 -13.05 5.93
CA ARG A 96 0.16 -13.49 6.64
C ARG A 96 -1.15 -12.89 6.10
N GLN A 97 -1.10 -12.05 5.07
CA GLN A 97 -2.31 -11.41 4.53
C GLN A 97 -3.08 -12.31 3.56
N LYS A 98 -4.42 -12.18 3.61
CA LYS A 98 -5.30 -12.74 2.58
C LYS A 98 -4.92 -12.10 1.23
N ARG A 99 -4.79 -12.93 0.21
CA ARG A 99 -4.48 -12.49 -1.16
C ARG A 99 -5.71 -12.55 -2.03
N LEU A 100 -5.79 -11.61 -2.97
CA LEU A 100 -6.73 -11.65 -4.08
C LEU A 100 -5.92 -11.84 -5.36
N ILE A 101 -6.12 -12.99 -6.01
CA ILE A 101 -5.52 -13.30 -7.30
C ILE A 101 -6.58 -13.04 -8.38
N VAL A 102 -6.21 -12.24 -9.38
CA VAL A 102 -7.08 -11.90 -10.50
C VAL A 102 -6.37 -12.31 -11.79
N VAL A 103 -6.96 -13.27 -12.51
CA VAL A 103 -6.44 -13.75 -13.79
C VAL A 103 -7.35 -13.24 -14.90
N ILE A 104 -6.76 -12.59 -15.91
CA ILE A 104 -7.49 -11.97 -17.02
C ILE A 104 -6.81 -12.34 -18.33
N GLY A 105 -7.57 -12.87 -19.28
CA GLY A 105 -7.10 -13.20 -20.62
C GLY A 105 -7.74 -14.47 -21.16
N ASP A 106 -7.02 -15.14 -22.06
CA ASP A 106 -7.36 -16.46 -22.55
C ASP A 106 -7.00 -17.51 -21.48
N VAL A 107 -8.00 -17.96 -20.73
CA VAL A 107 -7.83 -18.81 -19.54
C VAL A 107 -8.71 -20.03 -19.61
N ASP A 108 -8.15 -21.17 -19.18
CA ASP A 108 -8.90 -22.36 -18.82
C ASP A 108 -9.15 -22.30 -17.30
N VAL A 109 -10.41 -22.16 -16.89
CA VAL A 109 -10.77 -21.92 -15.50
C VAL A 109 -10.41 -23.11 -14.61
N ASP A 110 -10.63 -24.33 -15.07
CA ASP A 110 -10.39 -25.54 -14.27
C ASP A 110 -8.89 -25.75 -14.07
N HIS A 111 -8.10 -25.54 -15.13
CA HIS A 111 -6.64 -25.57 -15.03
C HIS A 111 -6.11 -24.49 -14.08
N VAL A 112 -6.62 -23.26 -14.19
CA VAL A 112 -6.20 -22.14 -13.33
C VAL A 112 -6.50 -22.43 -11.87
N LEU A 113 -7.72 -22.88 -11.55
CA LEU A 113 -8.12 -23.20 -10.18
C LEU A 113 -7.27 -24.32 -9.61
N THR A 114 -7.05 -25.39 -10.37
CA THR A 114 -6.20 -26.52 -9.96
C THR A 114 -4.79 -26.04 -9.63
N LYS A 115 -4.15 -25.28 -10.52
CA LYS A 115 -2.79 -24.77 -10.31
C LYS A 115 -2.67 -23.80 -9.15
N LEU A 116 -3.66 -22.94 -8.95
CA LEU A 116 -3.68 -22.02 -7.81
C LEU A 116 -3.93 -22.76 -6.49
N ASP A 117 -4.74 -23.81 -6.48
CA ASP A 117 -4.94 -24.64 -5.29
C ASP A 117 -3.68 -25.47 -4.95
N GLU A 118 -3.03 -26.07 -5.95
CA GLU A 118 -1.71 -26.70 -5.78
C GLU A 118 -0.68 -25.71 -5.22
N ALA A 119 -0.68 -24.48 -5.74
CA ALA A 119 0.29 -23.48 -5.37
C ALA A 119 -0.02 -22.79 -4.04
N TYR A 120 -1.26 -22.69 -3.55
CA TYR A 120 -1.58 -21.89 -2.35
C TYR A 120 -2.58 -22.55 -1.38
N GLY A 121 -3.20 -23.67 -1.73
CA GLY A 121 -4.30 -24.30 -0.98
C GLY A 121 -3.89 -24.87 0.39
N ASN A 122 -2.64 -25.33 0.53
CA ASN A 122 -2.14 -25.91 1.78
C ASN A 122 -1.66 -24.89 2.82
N GLU A 123 -1.97 -23.61 2.64
CA GLU A 123 -1.42 -22.55 3.47
C GLU A 123 -2.30 -22.23 4.68
N GLN A 124 -1.72 -22.42 5.88
CA GLN A 124 -2.33 -21.95 7.12
C GLN A 124 -2.16 -20.44 7.27
N ILE A 125 -3.12 -19.68 6.77
CA ILE A 125 -3.22 -18.24 7.05
C ILE A 125 -3.72 -18.10 8.49
N SER A 126 -2.86 -17.66 9.41
CA SER A 126 -3.23 -17.46 10.81
C SER A 126 -4.40 -16.48 10.93
N SER A 127 -5.50 -16.93 11.51
CA SER A 127 -6.79 -16.22 11.65
C SER A 127 -6.76 -15.01 12.61
N GLY A 128 -5.64 -14.75 13.28
CA GLY A 128 -5.52 -13.76 14.36
C GLY A 128 -5.02 -12.37 13.95
N LEU A 129 -5.03 -12.00 12.66
CA LEU A 129 -4.60 -10.65 12.29
C LEU A 129 -5.59 -9.62 12.87
N PRO A 130 -5.12 -8.59 13.60
CA PRO A 130 -5.95 -7.44 13.86
C PRO A 130 -6.29 -6.83 12.50
N VAL A 131 -7.55 -6.93 12.08
CA VAL A 131 -8.06 -6.13 10.97
C VAL A 131 -7.77 -4.69 11.38
N LYS A 132 -6.74 -4.07 10.77
CA LYS A 132 -6.53 -2.64 10.92
C LYS A 132 -7.76 -2.00 10.31
N THR A 133 -8.72 -1.69 11.17
CA THR A 133 -9.85 -0.85 10.82
C THR A 133 -9.24 0.52 10.60
N TYR A 134 -8.95 0.82 9.34
CA TYR A 134 -8.65 2.18 8.94
C TYR A 134 -9.93 2.96 9.13
N SER A 135 -10.15 3.50 10.33
CA SER A 135 -11.16 4.55 10.44
C SER A 135 -10.70 5.65 9.50
N SER A 136 -11.59 6.09 8.62
CA SER A 136 -11.34 7.24 7.75
C SER A 136 -11.25 8.46 8.65
N GLN A 137 -10.11 8.64 9.31
CA GLN A 137 -9.80 9.88 9.99
C GLN A 137 -9.63 10.87 8.86
N ILE A 138 -10.66 11.68 8.61
CA ILE A 138 -10.47 13.02 8.06
C ILE A 138 -10.00 13.83 9.27
N PRO A 139 -8.68 14.00 9.44
CA PRO A 139 -8.09 14.40 10.72
C PRO A 139 -8.16 15.89 10.97
N ASN A 140 -8.50 16.71 9.97
CA ASN A 140 -8.51 18.15 10.12
C ASN A 140 -9.94 18.73 10.11
N ARG A 141 -10.63 18.64 11.27
CA ARG A 141 -11.91 19.35 11.48
C ARG A 141 -11.76 20.87 11.40
N GLU A 142 -10.56 21.41 11.64
CA GLU A 142 -10.30 22.86 11.61
C GLU A 142 -10.29 23.42 10.18
N VAL A 143 -9.87 22.62 9.19
CA VAL A 143 -9.85 23.00 7.77
C VAL A 143 -11.26 23.09 7.16
N LEU A 144 -12.26 22.48 7.78
CA LEU A 144 -13.66 22.51 7.29
C LEU A 144 -14.39 23.84 7.51
N GLY A 145 -13.71 24.87 8.02
CA GLY A 145 -14.28 26.18 8.29
C GLY A 145 -15.16 26.18 9.55
N ARG A 146 -15.30 27.36 10.17
CA ARG A 146 -16.20 27.53 11.32
C ARG A 146 -17.64 27.32 10.87
N LYS A 147 -18.36 26.41 11.53
CA LYS A 147 -19.81 26.27 11.37
C LYS A 147 -20.48 27.52 11.93
N LEU A 148 -20.79 28.48 11.08
CA LEU A 148 -21.59 29.66 11.45
C LEU A 148 -23.02 29.21 11.70
N LYS A 149 -23.40 29.04 12.97
CA LYS A 149 -24.82 28.96 13.36
C LYS A 149 -25.39 30.37 13.33
N ARG A 150 -26.11 30.70 12.26
CA ARG A 150 -27.03 31.84 12.26
C ARG A 150 -28.42 31.29 12.57
N THR A 151 -28.91 31.56 13.78
CA THR A 151 -30.27 31.22 14.17
C THR A 151 -31.19 32.36 13.75
N SER A 152 -32.06 32.15 12.76
CA SER A 152 -33.27 32.97 12.60
C SER A 152 -34.49 32.09 12.80
N LYS A 153 -35.36 32.51 13.73
CA LYS A 153 -36.66 31.94 14.12
C LYS A 153 -37.12 30.71 13.31
N GLY A 154 -36.71 29.53 13.77
CA GLY A 154 -37.46 28.28 13.55
C GLY A 154 -36.93 27.26 12.55
N LEU A 155 -35.89 27.53 11.74
CA LEU A 155 -35.34 26.54 10.80
C LEU A 155 -33.81 26.51 10.80
N SER A 156 -33.25 25.34 11.12
CA SER A 156 -31.82 25.07 10.97
C SER A 156 -31.50 24.72 9.51
N VAL A 157 -31.23 25.73 8.68
CA VAL A 157 -30.77 25.52 7.29
C VAL A 157 -29.25 25.47 7.27
N THR A 158 -28.68 24.34 6.84
CA THR A 158 -27.24 24.24 6.54
C THR A 158 -27.05 24.33 5.03
N ARG A 159 -26.46 25.43 4.54
CA ARG A 159 -26.16 25.62 3.11
C ARG A 159 -24.64 25.57 2.92
N PHE A 160 -24.17 24.60 2.12
CA PHE A 160 -22.79 24.58 1.65
C PHE A 160 -22.72 25.35 0.33
N ARG A 161 -21.93 26.43 0.27
CA ARG A 161 -21.60 27.10 -1.00
C ARG A 161 -20.11 26.92 -1.24
N LYS A 162 -19.77 26.20 -2.31
CA LYS A 162 -18.40 26.08 -2.82
C LYS A 162 -18.15 27.30 -3.69
N GLY A 163 -17.33 28.25 -3.20
CA GLY A 163 -16.77 29.31 -4.04
C GLY A 163 -15.56 28.73 -4.76
N TRP A 164 -15.54 28.87 -6.08
CA TRP A 164 -14.28 28.83 -6.81
C TRP A 164 -13.47 30.08 -6.47
#